data_AF-A0A6S7H5R3-F1
#
_entry.id   AF-A0A6S7H5R3-F1
#
_cell.length_a   1.000
_cell.length_b   1.000
_cell.length_c   1.000
_cell.angle_alpha   90.00
_cell.angle_beta   90.00
_cell.angle_gamma   90.00
#
_symmetry.space_group_name_H-M   'P 1'
#
loop_
_entity.id
_entity.type
_entity.pdbx_description
1 polymer ?
#
loop_
_entity_poly.entity_id
_entity_poly.type
_entity_poly.pdbx_seq_one_letter_code
_entity_poly.pdbx_strand_id
1 'polypeptide(L)'
;YLYDNPKQNSERVDEAVVKFLCRLKGKLKSKSLDPIFTIDMDHDVFRFLFNGKGHPANMAGAVLLDKDDFDRMPLLDESWWYCLKKNGEGSKVDFPIRAKPILRKTTSHYILDESNALVQAPSFVQEIVSFYVTTNPCSVDSLTEH
;
A
#
# COMPACT_ATOMS: atom_id res chain seq x y z
N TYR A 1 -14.91 -9.57 17.74
CA TYR A 1 -14.38 -10.95 17.79
C TYR A 1 -12.85 -10.90 17.80
N LEU A 2 -12.16 -11.88 18.40
CA LEU A 2 -10.69 -11.87 18.58
C LEU A 2 -9.88 -11.70 17.28
N TYR A 3 -10.51 -11.93 16.12
CA TYR A 3 -9.94 -11.79 14.77
C TYR A 3 -10.00 -10.38 14.19
N ASP A 4 -10.75 -9.48 14.82
CA ASP A 4 -10.98 -8.12 14.32
C ASP A 4 -9.82 -7.18 14.68
N ASN A 5 -9.02 -7.53 15.70
CA ASN A 5 -7.88 -6.74 16.14
C ASN A 5 -6.76 -7.65 16.67
N PRO A 6 -6.04 -8.36 15.79
CA PRO A 6 -4.94 -9.24 16.18
C PRO A 6 -3.83 -8.43 16.88
N LYS A 7 -3.27 -8.97 17.97
CA LYS A 7 -2.12 -8.34 18.66
C LYS A 7 -0.92 -8.37 17.72
N GLN A 8 -0.56 -7.21 17.18
CA GLN A 8 0.54 -7.11 16.23
C GLN A 8 1.89 -6.88 16.91
N ASN A 9 2.93 -7.46 16.32
CA ASN A 9 4.32 -7.07 16.59
C ASN A 9 4.54 -5.69 15.95
N SER A 10 5.01 -4.72 16.73
CA SER A 10 5.30 -3.36 16.26
C SER A 10 6.26 -3.37 15.07
N GLU A 11 7.23 -4.29 15.05
CA GLU A 11 8.19 -4.42 13.95
C GLU A 11 7.52 -4.73 12.60
N ARG A 12 6.53 -5.64 12.59
CA ARG A 12 5.77 -6.00 11.36
C ARG A 12 4.94 -4.82 10.87
N VAL A 13 4.35 -4.06 11.80
CA VAL A 13 3.57 -2.86 11.49
C VAL A 13 4.49 -1.80 10.89
N ASP A 14 5.61 -1.51 11.54
CA ASP A 14 6.59 -0.52 11.11
C ASP A 14 7.14 -0.87 9.71
N GLU A 15 7.51 -2.14 9.49
CA GLU A 15 7.99 -2.60 8.19
C GLU A 15 6.93 -2.38 7.09
N ALA A 16 5.67 -2.70 7.38
CA ALA A 16 4.57 -2.53 6.44
C ALA A 16 4.31 -1.04 6.12
N VAL A 17 4.40 -0.16 7.12
CA VAL A 17 4.25 1.29 6.96
C VAL A 17 5.42 1.87 6.16
N VAL A 18 6.66 1.44 6.42
CA VAL A 18 7.83 1.83 5.63
C VAL A 18 7.69 1.40 4.18
N LYS A 19 7.26 0.15 3.91
CA LYS A 19 6.99 -0.33 2.55
C LYS A 19 5.95 0.53 1.84
N PHE A 20 4.85 0.85 2.52
CA PHE A 20 3.81 1.74 2.01
C PHE A 20 4.37 3.12 1.66
N LEU A 21 5.06 3.77 2.61
CA LEU A 21 5.65 5.10 2.43
C LEU A 21 6.65 5.14 1.27
N CYS A 22 7.52 4.14 1.16
CA CYS A 22 8.50 4.04 0.07
C CYS A 22 7.80 3.97 -1.30
N ARG A 23 6.76 3.13 -1.43
CA ARG A 23 6.00 3.01 -2.69
C ARG A 23 5.19 4.27 -3.00
N LEU A 24 4.54 4.85 -1.99
CA LEU A 24 3.75 6.06 -2.17
C LEU A 24 4.63 7.26 -2.55
N LYS A 25 5.76 7.48 -1.86
CA LYS A 25 6.72 8.54 -2.22
C LYS A 25 7.28 8.31 -3.62
N GLY A 26 7.56 7.07 -3.99
CA GLY A 26 7.91 6.69 -5.36
C GLY A 26 6.83 7.08 -6.37
N LYS A 27 5.56 6.79 -6.06
CA LYS A 27 4.40 7.14 -6.89
C LYS A 27 4.23 8.66 -7.03
N LEU A 28 4.29 9.42 -5.95
CA LEU A 28 4.15 10.88 -5.94
C LEU A 28 5.27 11.59 -6.73
N LYS A 29 6.48 11.02 -6.75
CA LYS A 29 7.62 11.54 -7.53
C LYS A 29 7.62 11.07 -8.99
N SER A 30 6.90 9.98 -9.28
CA SER A 30 6.89 9.37 -10.60
C SER A 30 5.98 10.12 -11.56
N LYS A 31 6.33 10.09 -12.86
CA LYS A 31 5.44 10.50 -13.94
C LYS A 31 4.55 9.35 -14.44
N SER A 32 4.67 8.17 -13.83
CA SER A 32 3.88 7.00 -14.21
C SER A 32 2.40 7.24 -13.94
N LEU A 33 1.60 7.02 -14.99
CA LEU A 33 0.14 7.06 -14.92
C LEU A 33 -0.45 5.81 -14.26
N ASP A 34 0.33 4.74 -14.06
CA ASP A 34 -0.17 3.50 -13.44
C ASP A 34 -0.61 3.77 -11.99
N PRO A 35 -1.91 3.80 -11.69
CA PRO A 35 -2.40 4.20 -10.37
C PRO A 35 -2.07 3.15 -9.30
N ILE A 36 -1.57 1.98 -9.68
CA ILE A 36 -1.46 0.84 -8.78
C ILE A 36 -0.02 0.69 -8.28
N PHE A 37 0.13 0.44 -6.99
CA PHE A 37 1.31 -0.24 -6.46
C PHE A 37 0.91 -1.35 -5.51
N THR A 38 1.78 -2.34 -5.37
CA THR A 38 1.61 -3.46 -4.44
C THR A 38 2.72 -3.46 -3.41
N ILE A 39 2.39 -3.83 -2.18
CA ILE A 39 3.36 -4.13 -1.13
C ILE A 39 3.07 -5.52 -0.56
N ASP A 40 4.15 -6.19 -0.16
CA ASP A 40 4.05 -7.38 0.67
C ASP A 40 3.69 -6.91 2.08
N MET A 41 2.50 -7.31 2.53
CA MET A 41 1.94 -6.92 3.82
C MET A 41 1.02 -8.05 4.26
N ASP A 42 1.30 -8.58 5.44
CA ASP A 42 0.48 -9.62 6.04
C ASP A 42 -0.94 -9.09 6.27
N HIS A 43 -1.94 -9.91 5.97
CA HIS A 43 -3.34 -9.47 5.97
C HIS A 43 -3.86 -9.18 7.38
N ASP A 44 -3.24 -9.74 8.42
CA ASP A 44 -3.53 -9.42 9.82
C ASP A 44 -3.03 -8.02 10.22
N VAL A 45 -1.88 -7.59 9.68
CA VAL A 45 -1.38 -6.21 9.81
C VAL A 45 -2.31 -5.24 9.09
N PHE A 46 -2.76 -5.59 7.87
CA PHE A 46 -3.74 -4.77 7.15
C PHE A 46 -5.04 -4.61 7.96
N ARG A 47 -5.58 -5.69 8.53
CA ARG A 47 -6.77 -5.65 9.39
C ARG A 47 -6.52 -4.82 10.65
N PHE A 48 -5.38 -4.96 11.31
CA PHE A 48 -5.04 -4.12 12.46
C PHE A 48 -5.08 -2.62 12.11
N LEU A 49 -4.45 -2.24 11.00
CA LEU A 49 -4.38 -0.86 10.54
C LEU A 49 -5.75 -0.29 10.13
N PHE A 50 -6.57 -1.06 9.41
CA PHE A 50 -7.75 -0.51 8.72
C PHE A 50 -9.10 -1.14 9.12
N ASN A 51 -9.14 -2.03 10.11
CA ASN A 51 -10.42 -2.58 10.55
C ASN A 51 -11.29 -1.48 11.19
N GLY A 52 -12.53 -1.37 10.68
CA GLY A 52 -13.48 -0.32 11.04
C GLY A 52 -13.15 1.07 10.45
N LYS A 53 -12.22 1.14 9.48
CA LYS A 53 -11.82 2.36 8.78
C LYS A 53 -12.28 2.34 7.32
N GLY A 54 -12.44 3.53 6.75
CA GLY A 54 -12.87 3.71 5.38
C GLY A 54 -14.28 3.22 5.09
N HIS A 55 -14.59 3.09 3.80
CA HIS A 55 -15.89 2.64 3.32
C HIS A 55 -15.75 1.57 2.21
N PRO A 56 -16.74 0.68 2.05
CA PRO A 56 -16.70 -0.35 1.01
C PRO A 56 -16.55 0.27 -0.38
N ALA A 57 -15.63 -0.27 -1.19
CA ALA A 57 -15.59 0.02 -2.61
C ALA A 57 -16.68 -0.80 -3.34
N ASN A 58 -17.08 -0.35 -4.53
CA ASN A 58 -17.97 -1.13 -5.42
C ASN A 58 -17.38 -2.50 -5.83
N MET A 59 -16.07 -2.71 -5.60
CA MET A 59 -15.37 -3.95 -5.91
C MET A 59 -15.22 -4.80 -4.66
N ALA A 60 -15.58 -6.09 -4.76
CA ALA A 60 -15.51 -7.03 -3.65
C ALA A 60 -14.10 -7.07 -3.00
N GLY A 61 -14.09 -6.98 -1.67
CA GLY A 61 -12.88 -7.08 -0.84
C GLY A 61 -11.96 -5.85 -0.90
N ALA A 62 -12.37 -4.75 -1.53
CA ALA A 62 -11.63 -3.50 -1.52
C ALA A 62 -12.30 -2.47 -0.61
N VAL A 63 -11.47 -1.63 0.02
CA VAL A 63 -11.87 -0.52 0.88
C VAL A 63 -11.35 0.79 0.29
N LEU A 64 -12.14 1.86 0.42
CA LEU A 64 -11.74 3.24 0.12
C LEU A 64 -11.37 3.91 1.43
N LEU A 65 -10.15 4.44 1.49
CA LEU A 65 -9.52 5.00 2.69
C LEU A 65 -9.28 6.49 2.47
N ASP A 66 -9.93 7.32 3.27
CA ASP A 66 -9.66 8.76 3.34
C ASP A 66 -8.36 9.02 4.11
N LYS A 67 -7.88 10.26 4.09
CA LYS A 67 -6.62 10.64 4.74
C LYS A 67 -6.58 10.25 6.22
N ASP A 68 -7.69 10.43 6.93
CA ASP A 68 -7.79 10.19 8.37
C ASP A 68 -7.90 8.69 8.74
N ASP A 69 -8.15 7.82 7.76
CA ASP A 69 -8.17 6.37 7.98
C ASP A 69 -6.77 5.78 8.20
N PHE A 70 -5.72 6.56 7.98
CA PHE A 70 -4.32 6.16 8.16
C PHE A 70 -3.78 6.49 9.57
N ASP A 71 -4.64 6.91 10.50
CA ASP A 71 -4.29 7.30 11.88
C ASP A 71 -3.57 6.22 12.70
N ARG A 72 -3.74 4.94 12.35
CA ARG A 72 -3.07 3.81 13.02
C ARG A 72 -1.67 3.49 12.48
N MET A 73 -1.18 4.21 11.48
CA MET A 73 0.18 4.00 10.96
C MET A 73 1.21 4.84 11.75
N PRO A 74 2.05 4.23 12.60
CA PRO A 74 2.89 4.95 13.57
C PRO A 74 3.98 5.85 12.96
N LEU A 75 4.38 5.59 11.71
CA LEU A 75 5.50 6.28 11.05
C LEU A 75 5.07 7.33 10.01
N LEU A 76 3.78 7.63 9.91
CA LEU A 76 3.30 8.69 9.01
C LEU A 76 3.54 10.07 9.64
N ASP A 77 4.36 10.88 8.97
CA ASP A 77 4.46 12.31 9.25
C ASP A 77 3.28 13.08 8.63
N GLU A 78 3.01 14.33 9.04
CA GLU A 78 1.87 15.12 8.53
C GLU A 78 1.90 15.36 7.01
N SER A 79 3.06 15.20 6.38
CA SER A 79 3.32 15.45 4.97
C SER A 79 3.31 14.20 4.09
N TRP A 80 2.96 13.04 4.65
CA TRP A 80 3.11 11.73 4.00
C TRP A 80 2.40 11.61 2.64
N TRP A 81 1.33 12.39 2.45
CA TRP A 81 0.39 12.32 1.33
C TRP A 81 0.70 13.32 0.20
N TYR A 82 1.79 14.09 0.29
CA TYR A 82 2.24 14.95 -0.80
C TYR A 82 3.75 14.96 -0.95
N CYS A 83 4.23 15.42 -2.11
CA CYS A 83 5.66 15.61 -2.37
C CYS A 83 5.87 16.89 -3.17
N LEU A 84 6.49 17.88 -2.55
CA LEU A 84 6.88 19.14 -3.21
C LEU A 84 8.33 19.07 -3.72
N LYS A 85 8.60 19.89 -4.74
CA LYS A 85 9.95 20.19 -5.25
C LYS A 85 10.42 21.54 -4.68
N LYS A 86 11.68 21.87 -4.95
CA LYS A 86 12.31 23.13 -4.49
C LYS A 86 11.58 24.39 -4.97
N ASN A 87 10.88 24.34 -6.10
CA ASN A 87 10.09 25.45 -6.62
C ASN A 87 8.70 25.60 -5.96
N GLY A 88 8.37 24.76 -4.98
CA GLY A 88 7.08 24.80 -4.28
C GLY A 88 5.94 24.08 -5.01
N GLU A 89 6.19 23.46 -6.16
CA GLU A 89 5.21 22.65 -6.89
C GLU A 89 5.45 21.16 -6.67
N GLY A 90 4.40 20.35 -6.80
CA GLY A 90 4.48 18.93 -6.55
C GLY A 90 3.24 18.15 -6.92
N SER A 91 3.12 16.98 -6.32
CA SER A 91 1.97 16.11 -6.44
C SER A 91 1.45 15.76 -5.05
N LYS A 92 0.13 15.68 -4.92
CA LYS A 92 -0.55 15.17 -3.72
C LYS A 92 -1.41 13.96 -4.07
N VAL A 93 -1.66 13.12 -3.08
CA VAL A 93 -2.68 12.07 -3.18
C VAL A 93 -4.04 12.72 -3.41
N ASP A 94 -4.79 12.13 -4.33
CA ASP A 94 -6.20 12.42 -4.53
C ASP A 94 -7.01 11.36 -3.80
N PHE A 95 -7.52 11.71 -2.61
CA PHE A 95 -8.27 10.79 -1.76
C PHE A 95 -9.71 10.59 -2.28
N PRO A 96 -10.32 9.41 -2.04
CA PRO A 96 -9.83 8.29 -1.23
C PRO A 96 -8.85 7.36 -1.97
N ILE A 97 -7.95 6.71 -1.21
CA ILE A 97 -7.09 5.62 -1.71
C ILE A 97 -7.87 4.31 -1.67
N ARG A 98 -7.90 3.56 -2.78
CA ARG A 98 -8.47 2.21 -2.76
C ARG A 98 -7.41 1.18 -2.35
N ALA A 99 -7.65 0.43 -1.29
CA ALA A 99 -6.81 -0.69 -0.86
C ALA A 99 -7.52 -2.04 -1.04
N LYS A 100 -6.78 -3.05 -1.50
CA LYS A 100 -7.30 -4.41 -1.70
C LYS A 100 -6.27 -5.45 -1.27
N PRO A 101 -6.51 -6.19 -0.17
CA PRO A 101 -5.75 -7.38 0.17
C PRO A 101 -5.95 -8.48 -0.87
N ILE A 102 -4.87 -9.14 -1.29
CA ILE A 102 -4.87 -10.19 -2.31
C ILE A 102 -3.95 -11.33 -1.84
N LEU A 103 -4.40 -12.56 -2.02
CA LEU A 103 -3.54 -13.75 -1.98
C LEU A 103 -3.05 -14.02 -3.39
N ARG A 104 -1.75 -13.86 -3.63
CA ARG A 104 -1.14 -14.03 -4.95
C ARG A 104 -0.25 -15.26 -4.95
N LYS A 105 -0.48 -16.17 -5.89
CA LYS A 105 0.45 -17.28 -6.15
C LYS A 105 1.68 -16.75 -6.90
N THR A 106 2.87 -17.16 -6.50
CA THR A 106 4.10 -16.77 -7.20
C THR A 106 4.08 -17.25 -8.65
N THR A 107 4.69 -16.45 -9.54
CA THR A 107 4.82 -16.80 -10.95
C THR A 107 5.62 -18.08 -11.07
N SER A 108 5.15 -18.98 -11.95
CA SER A 108 5.89 -20.19 -12.28
C SER A 108 7.30 -19.85 -12.75
N HIS A 109 8.28 -20.53 -12.17
CA HIS A 109 9.65 -20.55 -12.65
C HIS A 109 10.11 -22.01 -12.68
N TYR A 110 11.18 -22.26 -13.43
CA TYR A 110 11.71 -23.61 -13.63
C TYR A 110 13.10 -23.70 -13.02
N ILE A 111 13.42 -24.87 -12.45
CA ILE A 111 14.71 -25.21 -11.87
C ILE A 111 15.21 -26.52 -12.48
N LEU A 112 16.50 -26.80 -12.32
CA LEU A 112 17.06 -28.11 -12.64
C LEU A 112 16.90 -29.03 -11.43
N ASP A 113 16.43 -30.25 -11.67
CA ASP A 113 16.43 -31.30 -10.66
C ASP A 113 17.79 -32.03 -10.56
N GLU A 114 17.89 -33.01 -9.67
CA GLU A 114 19.09 -33.82 -9.47
C GLU A 114 19.53 -34.60 -10.73
N SER A 115 18.62 -34.80 -11.68
CA SER A 115 18.87 -35.46 -12.97
C SER A 115 19.18 -34.46 -14.09
N ASN A 116 19.36 -33.17 -13.78
CA ASN A 116 19.51 -32.07 -14.75
C ASN A 116 18.29 -31.90 -15.69
N ALA A 117 17.12 -32.38 -15.30
CA ALA A 117 15.89 -32.13 -16.04
C ALA A 117 15.27 -30.79 -15.62
N LEU A 118 14.69 -30.07 -16.60
CA LEU A 118 13.98 -28.82 -16.33
C LEU A 118 12.61 -29.14 -15.72
N VAL A 119 12.43 -28.79 -14.44
CA VAL A 119 11.18 -29.04 -13.70
C VAL A 119 10.59 -27.72 -13.20
N GLN A 120 9.27 -27.65 -13.09
CA GLN A 120 8.61 -26.48 -12.52
C GLN A 120 8.90 -26.41 -11.01
N ALA A 121 9.40 -25.28 -10.55
CA ALA A 121 9.68 -25.06 -9.15
C ALA A 121 8.38 -24.97 -8.33
N PRO A 122 8.42 -25.34 -7.03
CA PRO A 122 7.31 -25.11 -6.12
C PRO A 122 6.88 -23.63 -6.12
N SER A 123 5.58 -23.43 -6.07
CA SER A 123 4.97 -22.10 -5.94
C SER A 123 4.42 -21.94 -4.54
N PHE A 124 4.44 -20.71 -4.04
CA PHE A 124 3.89 -20.36 -2.75
C PHE A 124 2.90 -19.20 -2.88
N VAL A 125 2.07 -19.02 -1.86
CA VAL A 125 1.09 -17.95 -1.80
C VAL A 125 1.69 -16.80 -0.99
N GLN A 126 1.59 -15.60 -1.54
CA GLN A 126 2.02 -14.36 -0.92
C GLN A 126 0.81 -13.53 -0.51
N GLU A 127 0.88 -12.98 0.70
CA GLU A 127 -0.05 -11.94 1.16
C GLU A 127 0.44 -10.59 0.67
N ILE A 128 -0.34 -9.96 -0.21
CA ILE A 128 -0.05 -8.63 -0.73
C ILE A 128 -1.24 -7.71 -0.51
N VAL A 129 -0.98 -6.40 -0.48
CA VAL A 129 -2.02 -5.38 -0.55
C VAL A 129 -1.76 -4.49 -1.77
N SER A 130 -2.77 -4.36 -2.62
CA SER A 130 -2.76 -3.47 -3.77
C SER A 130 -3.41 -2.14 -3.39
N PHE A 131 -2.68 -1.06 -3.59
CA PHE A 131 -3.16 0.30 -3.40
C PHE A 131 -3.34 0.97 -4.76
N TYR A 132 -4.50 1.55 -4.99
CA TYR A 132 -4.79 2.39 -6.14
C TYR A 132 -4.79 3.84 -5.65
N VAL A 133 -3.82 4.60 -6.15
CA VAL A 133 -3.56 5.98 -5.76
C VAL A 133 -3.55 6.84 -7.01
N THR A 134 -4.54 7.73 -7.11
CA THR A 134 -4.54 8.86 -8.02
C THR A 134 -3.80 10.03 -7.37
N THR A 135 -3.25 10.90 -8.21
CA THR A 135 -2.46 12.04 -7.75
C THR A 135 -2.86 13.29 -8.52
N ASN A 136 -2.99 14.40 -7.82
CA ASN A 136 -3.24 15.71 -8.40
C ASN A 136 -2.01 16.61 -8.25
N PRO A 137 -1.73 17.50 -9.22
CA PRO A 137 -0.76 18.57 -9.03
C PRO A 137 -1.11 19.41 -7.80
N CYS A 138 -0.10 19.91 -7.10
CA CYS A 138 -0.27 20.85 -5.99
C CYS A 138 0.86 21.87 -5.93
N SER A 139 0.61 22.97 -5.24
CA SER A 139 1.57 23.99 -4.84
C SER A 139 1.51 24.21 -3.33
N VAL A 140 2.50 24.92 -2.76
CA VAL A 140 2.49 25.32 -1.35
C VAL A 140 1.16 25.99 -0.96
N ASP A 141 0.66 26.93 -1.77
CA ASP A 141 -0.57 27.67 -1.47
C ASP A 141 -1.78 26.74 -1.37
N SER A 142 -1.91 25.79 -2.31
CA SER A 142 -3.02 24.82 -2.35
C SER A 142 -3.00 23.78 -1.21
N LEU A 143 -1.95 23.75 -0.40
CA LEU A 143 -1.82 22.86 0.75
C LEU A 143 -2.12 23.58 2.07
N THR A 144 -2.04 24.91 2.10
CA THR A 144 -2.28 25.74 3.29
C THR A 144 -3.67 26.35 3.33
N GLU A 145 -4.45 26.29 2.24
CA GLU A 145 -5.85 26.67 2.21
C GLU A 145 -6.73 25.59 2.89
N HIS A 146 -6.70 25.54 4.22
CA HIS A 146 -7.63 24.80 5.06
C HIS A 146 -7.97 25.58 6.33
#